data_AF-A0A444JA95-F1
#
_entry.id   AF-A0A444JA95-F1
#
_cell.length_a   1.000
_cell.length_b   1.000
_cell.length_c   1.000
_cell.angle_alpha   90.00
_cell.angle_beta   90.00
_cell.angle_gamma   90.00
#
_symmetry.space_group_name_H-M   'P 1'
#
loop_
_entity.id
_entity.type
_entity.pdbx_description
1 polymer ?
#
loop_
_entity_poly.entity_id
_entity_poly.type
_entity_poly.pdbx_seq_one_letter_code
_entity_poly.pdbx_strand_id
1 'polypeptide(L)'
;MPITAGSTSRVDDRNQPNPYLSGIADRDIVTPGGKKLTLINPAHMTRQAYQLEQEIYGVGGRTTSLDAVRPENTPDDWEREALLSFTRGEKDASKLIKKGDKTVMRVMMPAITRESCLQCHMRKGDQAGDIRGGISITFPIDGIVEL
;
A
#
# COMPACT_ATOMS: atom_id res chain seq x y z
N MET A 1 -17.55 -14.01 -10.32
CA MET A 1 -16.43 -13.14 -10.73
C MET A 1 -16.01 -12.34 -9.50
N PRO A 2 -14.76 -12.36 -9.04
CA PRO A 2 -14.37 -11.48 -7.95
C PRO A 2 -14.55 -10.06 -8.46
N ILE A 3 -15.39 -9.29 -7.77
CA ILE A 3 -15.60 -7.88 -8.06
C ILE A 3 -14.27 -7.21 -7.71
N THR A 4 -13.46 -6.90 -8.71
CA THR A 4 -12.27 -6.07 -8.47
C THR A 4 -12.81 -4.68 -8.22
N ALA A 5 -12.92 -4.30 -6.94
CA ALA A 5 -13.24 -2.94 -6.57
C ALA A 5 -12.25 -1.99 -7.27
N GLY A 6 -12.77 -0.97 -7.93
CA GLY A 6 -11.96 -0.03 -8.69
C GLY A 6 -12.82 0.96 -9.45
N SER A 7 -12.20 2.02 -9.92
CA SER A 7 -12.83 3.06 -10.74
C SER A 7 -12.11 3.14 -12.08
N THR A 8 -12.84 3.42 -13.16
CA THR A 8 -12.24 3.69 -14.46
C THR A 8 -11.77 5.14 -14.50
N SER A 9 -10.52 5.35 -14.90
CA SER A 9 -9.92 6.68 -15.01
C SER A 9 -9.25 6.85 -16.36
N ARG A 10 -9.15 8.09 -16.84
CA ARG A 10 -8.45 8.38 -18.10
C ARG A 10 -6.98 7.99 -17.99
N VAL A 11 -6.44 7.40 -19.05
CA VAL A 11 -5.00 7.11 -19.14
C VAL A 11 -4.21 8.42 -19.26
N ASP A 12 -3.29 8.64 -18.32
CA ASP A 12 -2.34 9.74 -18.26
C ASP A 12 -1.14 9.35 -17.37
N ASP A 13 -0.20 10.27 -17.15
CA ASP A 13 1.02 10.01 -16.36
C ASP A 13 0.75 9.52 -14.94
N ARG A 14 -0.42 9.85 -14.37
CA ARG A 14 -0.83 9.42 -13.03
C ARG A 14 -1.59 8.09 -13.06
N ASN A 15 -2.19 7.74 -14.19
CA ASN A 15 -3.11 6.61 -14.35
C ASN A 15 -2.69 5.72 -15.52
N GLN A 16 -1.57 5.03 -15.36
CA GLN A 16 -1.10 4.05 -16.34
C GLN A 16 -1.76 2.69 -16.13
N PRO A 17 -2.04 1.91 -17.20
CA PRO A 17 -2.54 0.55 -17.08
C PRO A 17 -1.68 -0.31 -16.15
N ASN A 18 -2.31 -0.89 -15.13
CA ASN A 18 -1.60 -1.66 -14.12
C ASN A 18 -1.35 -3.10 -14.63
N PRO A 19 -0.07 -3.53 -14.80
CA PRO A 19 0.24 -4.88 -15.29
C PRO A 19 -0.30 -5.99 -14.39
N TYR A 20 -0.43 -5.75 -13.07
CA TYR A 20 -0.95 -6.70 -12.11
C TYR A 20 -2.48 -6.91 -12.20
N LEU A 21 -3.17 -6.16 -13.08
CA LEU A 21 -4.60 -6.30 -13.35
C LEU A 21 -4.88 -6.85 -14.76
N SER A 22 -3.88 -7.38 -15.46
CA SER A 22 -4.03 -7.85 -16.85
C SER A 22 -5.07 -8.95 -17.07
N GLY A 23 -5.36 -9.75 -16.04
CA GLY A 23 -6.39 -10.79 -16.09
C GLY A 23 -7.82 -10.29 -15.86
N ILE A 24 -8.03 -9.00 -15.63
CA ILE A 24 -9.35 -8.41 -15.36
C ILE A 24 -10.00 -7.97 -16.68
N ALA A 25 -11.20 -8.47 -16.94
CA ALA A 25 -12.02 -8.02 -18.06
C ALA A 25 -12.27 -6.51 -17.97
N ASP A 26 -12.30 -5.83 -19.11
CA ASP A 26 -12.51 -4.38 -19.20
C ASP A 26 -11.51 -3.54 -18.37
N ARG A 27 -10.30 -4.08 -18.09
CA ARG A 27 -9.22 -3.31 -17.46
C ARG A 27 -8.93 -2.04 -18.26
N ASP A 28 -8.73 -2.18 -19.57
CA ASP A 28 -8.51 -1.05 -20.47
C ASP A 28 -9.67 -0.98 -21.45
N ILE A 29 -10.31 0.18 -21.57
CA ILE A 29 -11.42 0.40 -22.48
C ILE A 29 -11.20 1.68 -23.29
N VAL A 30 -11.80 1.72 -24.47
CA VAL A 30 -11.83 2.91 -25.31
C VAL A 30 -13.29 3.34 -25.44
N THR A 31 -13.59 4.58 -25.06
CA THR A 31 -14.95 5.12 -25.23
C THR A 31 -15.27 5.33 -26.70
N PRO A 32 -16.57 5.43 -27.10
CA PRO A 32 -16.93 5.76 -28.48
C PRO A 32 -16.30 7.06 -29.01
N GLY A 33 -15.98 8.00 -28.12
CA GLY A 33 -15.25 9.24 -28.45
C GLY A 33 -13.73 9.12 -28.46
N GLY A 34 -13.17 7.90 -28.44
CA GLY A 34 -11.73 7.64 -28.55
C GLY A 34 -10.92 7.85 -27.26
N LYS A 35 -11.55 8.11 -26.12
CA LYS A 35 -10.83 8.29 -24.84
C LYS A 35 -10.40 6.93 -24.30
N LYS A 36 -9.10 6.79 -24.00
CA LYS A 36 -8.55 5.61 -23.32
C LYS A 36 -8.77 5.71 -21.82
N LEU A 37 -9.39 4.69 -21.23
CA LEU A 37 -9.60 4.56 -19.80
C LEU A 37 -8.94 3.28 -19.30
N THR A 38 -8.44 3.29 -18.07
CA THR A 38 -7.91 2.11 -17.37
C THR A 38 -8.57 1.97 -16.00
N LEU A 39 -8.68 0.73 -15.52
CA LEU A 39 -9.12 0.39 -14.18
C LEU A 39 -8.04 0.77 -13.16
N ILE A 40 -8.45 1.54 -12.15
CA ILE A 40 -7.64 1.92 -11.00
C ILE A 40 -8.17 1.19 -9.77
N ASN A 41 -7.35 0.34 -9.17
CA ASN A 41 -7.71 -0.42 -7.96
C ASN A 41 -7.35 0.34 -6.66
N PRO A 42 -7.92 -0.06 -5.50
CA PRO A 42 -7.63 0.56 -4.21
C PRO A 42 -6.15 0.69 -3.89
N ALA A 43 -5.36 -0.36 -4.14
CA ALA A 43 -3.91 -0.31 -3.89
C ALA A 43 -3.20 0.78 -4.70
N HIS A 44 -3.64 1.05 -5.94
CA HIS A 44 -3.10 2.14 -6.75
C HIS A 44 -3.51 3.51 -6.21
N MET A 45 -4.78 3.68 -5.84
CA MET A 45 -5.28 4.93 -5.24
C MET A 45 -4.54 5.27 -3.96
N THR A 46 -4.32 4.29 -3.07
CA THR A 46 -3.55 4.50 -1.84
C THR A 46 -2.11 4.96 -2.11
N ARG A 47 -1.44 4.41 -3.14
CA ARG A 47 -0.10 4.87 -3.51
C ARG A 47 -0.08 6.31 -4.02
N GLN A 48 -1.08 6.71 -4.81
CA GLN A 48 -1.23 8.11 -5.24
C GLN A 48 -1.42 9.03 -4.03
N ALA A 49 -2.22 8.62 -3.04
CA ALA A 49 -2.39 9.37 -1.79
C ALA A 49 -1.06 9.52 -1.02
N TYR A 50 -0.30 8.44 -0.84
CA TYR A 50 1.00 8.50 -0.17
C TYR A 50 2.01 9.38 -0.91
N GLN A 51 2.01 9.35 -2.25
CA GLN A 51 2.86 10.24 -3.03
C GLN A 51 2.50 11.70 -2.77
N LEU A 52 1.20 12.03 -2.76
CA LEU A 52 0.73 13.38 -2.49
C LEU A 52 1.09 13.84 -1.07
N GLU A 53 0.91 12.98 -0.06
CA GLU A 53 1.30 13.26 1.33
C GLU A 53 2.81 13.52 1.47
N GLN A 54 3.63 12.77 0.73
CA GLN A 54 5.07 12.95 0.70
C GLN A 54 5.47 14.28 0.06
N GLU A 55 4.77 14.69 -1.01
CA GLU A 55 5.00 15.95 -1.71
C GLU A 55 4.55 17.16 -0.88
N ILE A 56 3.40 17.08 -0.21
CA ILE A 56 2.82 18.22 0.55
C ILE A 56 3.40 18.33 1.96
N TYR A 57 3.50 17.20 2.69
CA TYR A 57 3.80 17.19 4.12
C TYR A 57 5.16 16.56 4.46
N GLY A 58 5.86 15.99 3.47
CA GLY A 58 7.08 15.23 3.73
C GLY A 58 6.84 13.88 4.40
N VAL A 59 5.58 13.43 4.48
CA VAL A 59 5.18 12.17 5.12
C VAL A 59 5.12 11.05 4.09
N GLY A 60 5.95 10.03 4.25
CA GLY A 60 6.02 8.90 3.32
C GLY A 60 5.20 7.72 3.80
N GLY A 61 4.16 7.35 3.06
CA GLY A 61 3.39 6.13 3.30
C GLY A 61 3.85 4.94 2.45
N ARG A 62 3.80 3.72 3.01
CA ARG A 62 4.08 2.46 2.31
C ARG A 62 3.11 1.37 2.74
N THR A 63 2.82 0.47 1.82
CA THR A 63 2.12 -0.80 2.10
C THR A 63 3.05 -1.95 1.71
N THR A 64 3.32 -2.85 2.63
CA THR A 64 4.27 -3.96 2.43
C THR A 64 3.71 -5.29 2.90
N SER A 65 4.26 -6.38 2.37
CA SER A 65 3.86 -7.74 2.74
C SER A 65 5.01 -8.72 2.56
N LEU A 66 5.06 -9.76 3.41
CA LEU A 66 6.01 -10.87 3.25
C LEU A 66 5.74 -11.66 1.96
N ASP A 67 4.52 -11.61 1.43
CA ASP A 67 4.09 -12.23 0.17
C ASP A 67 3.63 -11.16 -0.84
N ALA A 68 4.55 -10.24 -1.19
CA ALA A 68 4.26 -9.10 -2.04
C ALA A 68 4.06 -9.52 -3.52
N VAL A 69 2.86 -9.24 -4.07
CA VAL A 69 2.56 -9.42 -5.50
C VAL A 69 3.30 -8.40 -6.37
N ARG A 70 3.38 -7.16 -5.87
CA ARG A 70 4.11 -6.06 -6.50
C ARG A 70 5.50 -5.96 -5.85
N PRO A 71 6.61 -6.07 -6.59
CA PRO A 71 7.97 -6.06 -6.03
C PRO A 71 8.30 -4.82 -5.20
N GLU A 72 7.74 -3.66 -5.53
CA GLU A 72 7.98 -2.41 -4.78
C GLU A 72 7.31 -2.41 -3.39
N ASN A 73 6.42 -3.38 -3.13
CA ASN A 73 5.83 -3.63 -1.82
C ASN A 73 6.61 -4.70 -1.03
N THR A 74 7.73 -5.20 -1.55
CA THR A 74 8.64 -6.04 -0.79
C THR A 74 9.20 -5.24 0.39
N PRO A 75 9.16 -5.80 1.62
CA PRO A 75 9.61 -5.10 2.80
C PRO A 75 11.13 -4.95 2.77
N ASP A 76 11.62 -3.81 3.26
CA ASP A 76 12.99 -3.68 3.71
C ASP A 76 13.25 -4.49 5.01
N ASP A 77 14.48 -4.49 5.50
CA ASP A 77 14.86 -5.30 6.67
C ASP A 77 14.04 -4.95 7.93
N TRP A 78 13.78 -3.67 8.18
CA TRP A 78 12.99 -3.23 9.33
C TRP A 78 11.50 -3.56 9.14
N GLU A 79 10.95 -3.35 7.95
CA GLU A 79 9.56 -3.70 7.64
C GLU A 79 9.36 -5.22 7.78
N ARG A 80 10.35 -6.02 7.39
CA ARG A 80 10.30 -7.49 7.53
C ARG A 80 10.28 -7.89 9.00
N GLU A 81 11.16 -7.31 9.83
CA GLU A 81 11.19 -7.55 11.27
C GLU A 81 9.85 -7.18 11.93
N ALA A 82 9.29 -6.02 11.58
CA ALA A 82 7.98 -5.57 12.05
C ALA A 82 6.85 -6.53 11.62
N LEU A 83 6.82 -6.95 10.36
CA LEU A 83 5.82 -7.90 9.87
C LEU A 83 5.87 -9.23 10.62
N LEU A 84 7.08 -9.73 10.90
CA LEU A 84 7.27 -10.95 11.69
C LEU A 84 6.91 -10.76 13.16
N SER A 85 7.02 -9.55 13.72
CA SER A 85 6.58 -9.28 15.10
C SER A 85 5.07 -9.31 15.23
N PHE A 86 4.34 -8.84 14.21
CA PHE A 86 2.88 -8.88 14.20
C PHE A 86 2.32 -10.31 14.21
N THR A 87 3.02 -11.28 13.59
CA THR A 87 2.61 -12.69 13.68
C THR A 87 2.77 -13.27 15.09
N ARG A 88 3.48 -12.57 15.99
CA ARG A 88 3.63 -12.92 17.41
C ARG A 88 2.69 -12.12 18.33
N GLY A 89 1.85 -11.24 17.77
CA GLY A 89 0.79 -10.52 18.49
C GLY A 89 1.04 -9.03 18.73
N GLU A 90 2.21 -8.51 18.34
CA GLU A 90 2.52 -7.08 18.43
C GLU A 90 1.49 -6.23 17.67
N LYS A 91 1.19 -5.04 18.21
CA LYS A 91 0.15 -4.15 17.67
C LYS A 91 0.68 -3.05 16.78
N ASP A 92 1.94 -2.70 16.96
CA ASP A 92 2.66 -1.70 16.19
C ASP A 92 4.17 -1.96 16.26
N ALA A 93 4.91 -1.31 15.37
CA ALA A 93 6.36 -1.26 15.42
C ALA A 93 6.81 0.16 15.06
N SER A 94 7.78 0.69 15.80
CA SER A 94 8.34 2.01 15.53
C SER A 94 9.86 2.01 15.58
N LYS A 95 10.48 2.92 14.82
CA LYS A 95 11.94 3.09 14.79
C LYS A 95 12.32 4.49 14.37
N LEU A 96 13.26 5.08 15.11
CA LEU A 96 13.97 6.27 14.67
C LEU A 96 15.06 5.88 13.69
N ILE A 97 15.14 6.59 12.57
CA ILE A 97 16.24 6.45 11.62
C ILE A 97 16.82 7.81 11.29
N LYS A 98 18.14 7.85 11.08
CA LYS A 98 18.81 9.01 10.48
C LYS A 98 18.70 8.92 8.97
N LYS A 99 18.27 10.02 8.33
CA LYS A 99 18.20 10.14 6.87
C LYS A 99 18.92 11.43 6.46
N GLY A 100 20.22 11.31 6.21
CA GLY A 100 21.10 12.48 6.13
C GLY A 100 21.18 13.17 7.49
N ASP A 101 21.01 14.49 7.50
CA ASP A 101 21.04 15.30 8.72
C ASP A 101 19.72 15.31 9.51
N LYS A 102 18.68 14.63 8.99
CA LYS A 102 17.35 14.61 9.60
C LYS A 102 17.12 13.34 10.40
N THR A 103 16.40 13.46 11.50
CA THR A 103 15.83 12.32 12.22
C THR A 103 14.39 12.13 11.80
N VAL A 104 14.05 10.93 11.35
CA VAL A 104 12.67 10.57 10.98
C VAL A 104 12.20 9.40 11.83
N MET A 105 10.91 9.45 12.18
CA MET A 105 10.22 8.34 12.82
C MET A 105 9.56 7.49 11.74
N ARG A 106 9.73 6.18 11.84
CA ARG A 106 8.93 5.19 11.12
C ARG A 106 7.96 4.55 12.10
N VAL A 107 6.70 4.42 11.71
CA VAL A 107 5.67 3.69 12.45
C VAL A 107 5.00 2.73 11.48
N MET A 108 4.75 1.49 11.90
CA MET A 108 4.08 0.47 11.11
C MET A 108 2.98 -0.20 11.93
N MET A 109 1.83 -0.37 11.30
CA MET A 109 0.68 -1.10 11.85
C MET A 109 0.42 -2.36 11.01
N PRO A 110 -0.02 -3.47 11.62
CA PRO A 110 -0.40 -4.67 10.88
C PRO A 110 -1.67 -4.45 10.06
N ALA A 111 -1.66 -4.92 8.81
CA ALA A 111 -2.85 -5.02 7.97
C ALA A 111 -3.53 -6.38 8.24
N ILE A 112 -4.40 -6.40 9.25
CA ILE A 112 -5.11 -7.61 9.69
C ILE A 112 -6.28 -7.92 8.76
N THR A 113 -6.35 -9.15 8.28
CA THR A 113 -7.45 -9.65 7.44
C THR A 113 -8.72 -9.77 8.28
N ARG A 114 -9.78 -9.06 7.89
CA ARG A 114 -11.12 -9.19 8.47
C ARG A 114 -11.99 -10.05 7.55
N GLU A 115 -13.12 -10.54 8.06
CA GLU A 115 -14.09 -11.30 7.26
C GLU A 115 -14.52 -10.55 5.99
N SER A 116 -14.78 -9.25 6.08
CA SER A 116 -15.12 -8.42 4.91
C SER A 116 -13.99 -8.34 3.87
N CYS A 117 -12.73 -8.49 4.28
CA CYS A 117 -11.61 -8.52 3.35
C CYS A 117 -11.65 -9.77 2.47
N LEU A 118 -12.07 -10.91 3.02
CA LEU A 118 -12.10 -12.20 2.32
C LEU A 118 -13.11 -12.22 1.16
N GLN A 119 -14.13 -11.36 1.18
CA GLN A 119 -15.10 -11.24 0.08
C GLN A 119 -14.45 -10.94 -1.28
N CYS A 120 -13.34 -10.20 -1.27
CA CYS A 120 -12.63 -9.79 -2.49
C CYS A 120 -11.15 -10.23 -2.52
N HIS A 121 -10.55 -10.53 -1.36
CA HIS A 121 -9.11 -10.83 -1.24
C HIS A 121 -8.77 -12.27 -0.87
N MET A 122 -9.77 -13.16 -0.79
CA MET A 122 -9.57 -14.56 -0.43
C MET A 122 -8.65 -15.29 -1.44
N ARG A 123 -7.48 -15.69 -0.94
CA ARG A 123 -6.62 -16.70 -1.57
C ARG A 123 -6.83 -18.04 -0.90
N LYS A 124 -6.32 -19.11 -1.53
CA LYS A 124 -6.35 -20.45 -0.93
C LYS A 124 -5.57 -20.42 0.39
N GLY A 125 -6.28 -20.63 1.50
CA GLY A 125 -5.69 -20.67 2.84
C GLY A 125 -5.80 -19.37 3.65
N ASP A 126 -6.30 -18.27 3.07
CA ASP A 126 -6.51 -17.02 3.81
C ASP A 126 -7.61 -17.19 4.86
N GLN A 127 -7.38 -16.67 6.07
CA GLN A 127 -8.32 -16.68 7.18
C GLN A 127 -8.44 -15.30 7.84
N ALA A 128 -9.57 -15.05 8.50
CA ALA A 128 -9.71 -13.86 9.32
C ALA A 128 -8.74 -13.91 10.51
N GLY A 129 -8.08 -12.79 10.79
CA GLY A 129 -7.01 -12.69 11.77
C GLY A 129 -5.60 -12.75 11.18
N ASP A 130 -5.44 -13.21 9.93
CA ASP A 130 -4.13 -13.29 9.28
C ASP A 130 -3.49 -11.91 9.07
N ILE A 131 -2.18 -11.84 9.27
CA ILE A 131 -1.37 -10.67 8.93
C ILE A 131 -1.12 -10.69 7.42
N ARG A 132 -1.87 -9.89 6.67
CA ARG A 132 -1.72 -9.79 5.22
C ARG A 132 -0.51 -8.96 4.79
N GLY A 133 -0.04 -8.13 5.70
CA GLY A 133 1.03 -7.17 5.47
C GLY A 133 1.02 -6.11 6.56
N GLY A 134 1.53 -4.94 6.23
CA GLY A 134 1.44 -3.79 7.11
C GLY A 134 1.52 -2.48 6.35
N ILE A 135 1.10 -1.44 7.04
CA ILE A 135 1.06 -0.08 6.54
C ILE A 135 2.03 0.72 7.40
N SER A 136 3.01 1.35 6.76
CA SER A 136 3.99 2.18 7.44
C SER A 136 3.91 3.63 7.00
N ILE A 137 4.18 4.52 7.94
CA ILE A 137 4.37 5.96 7.69
C ILE A 137 5.77 6.35 8.17
N THR A 138 6.39 7.29 7.46
CA THR A 138 7.67 7.89 7.81
C THR A 138 7.52 9.40 7.82
N PHE A 139 7.87 10.04 8.93
CA PHE A 139 7.73 11.49 9.06
C PHE A 139 8.91 12.10 9.83
N PRO A 140 9.31 13.34 9.50
CA PRO A 140 10.35 14.05 10.24
C PRO A 140 9.90 14.37 11.66
N ILE A 141 10.82 14.29 12.61
CA ILE A 141 10.56 14.62 14.01
C ILE A 141 11.39 15.79 14.54
N ASP A 142 12.29 16.34 13.72
CA ASP A 142 13.22 17.39 14.14
C ASP A 142 12.49 18.68 14.64
N GLY A 143 11.23 18.90 14.26
CA GLY A 143 10.39 20.00 14.77
C GLY A 143 9.38 19.61 15.87
N ILE A 144 9.37 18.35 16.29
CA ILE A 144 8.53 17.82 17.38
C ILE A 144 9.36 17.60 18.65
N VAL A 145 10.66 17.34 18.49
CA VAL A 145 11.60 17.07 19.58
C VAL A 145 12.54 18.27 19.77
N GLU A 146 12.00 19.39 20.22
CA GLU A 146 12.80 20.32 21.04
C GLU A 146 12.66 19.83 22.50
N LEU A 147 13.69 19.12 22.99
CA LEU A 147 13.88 18.78 24.40
C LEU A 147 15.31 19.13 24.81
#